data_AF-A0A5J4PHU8-F1
#
_entry.id   AF-A0A5J4PHU8-F1
#
_cell.length_a   1.000
_cell.length_b   1.000
_cell.length_c   1.000
_cell.angle_alpha   90.00
_cell.angle_beta   90.00
_cell.angle_gamma   90.00
#
_symmetry.space_group_name_H-M   'P 1'
#
loop_
_entity.id
_entity.type
_entity.pdbx_description
1 polymer ?
#
loop_
_entity_poly.entity_id
_entity_poly.type
_entity_poly.pdbx_seq_one_letter_code
_entity_poly.pdbx_strand_id
1 'polypeptide(L)' 'MNVNIKLEKWKVAQKKHRLSDKQVQMARELGLNPDKLGKMDNHK' A
#
# COMPACT_ATOMS: atom_id res chain seq x y z
N MET A 1 5.24 13.43 10.88
CA MET A 1 5.59 12.66 9.66
C MET A 1 5.15 13.44 8.44
N ASN A 2 6.05 13.74 7.51
CA ASN A 2 5.71 14.48 6.29
C ASN A 2 4.73 13.68 5.43
N VAL A 3 3.54 14.24 5.17
CA VAL A 3 2.50 13.63 4.31
C VAL A 3 3.03 13.17 2.95
N ASN A 4 4.06 13.85 2.43
CA ASN A 4 4.74 13.51 1.19
C ASN A 4 5.36 12.08 1.24
N ILE A 5 6.04 11.74 2.34
CA ILE A 5 6.67 10.42 2.51
C ILE A 5 5.61 9.30 2.53
N LYS A 6 4.43 9.57 3.11
CA LYS A 6 3.33 8.59 3.16
C LYS A 6 2.76 8.32 1.77
N LEU A 7 2.60 9.36 0.94
CA LEU A 7 2.08 9.22 -0.43
C LEU A 7 3.06 8.47 -1.35
N GLU A 8 4.35 8.77 -1.26
CA GLU A 8 5.38 8.09 -2.06
C GLU A 8 5.45 6.58 -1.73
N LYS A 9 5.31 6.21 -0.45
CA LYS A 9 5.22 4.80 -0.06
C LYS A 9 4.02 4.08 -0.68
N TRP A 10 2.86 4.75 -0.74
CA TRP A 10 1.67 4.18 -1.38
C TRP A 10 1.84 4.02 -2.89
N LYS A 11 2.48 4.97 -3.59
CA LYS A 11 2.80 4.81 -5.01
C LYS A 11 3.71 3.60 -5.26
N VAL A 12 4.74 3.43 -4.44
CA VAL A 12 5.66 2.27 -4.56
C VAL A 12 4.90 0.96 -4.32
N ALA A 13 4.11 0.87 -3.26
CA ALA A 13 3.33 -0.32 -2.94
C ALA A 13 2.27 -0.63 -4.00
N GLN A 14 1.61 0.40 -4.54
CA GLN A 14 0.63 0.28 -5.61
C GLN A 14 1.24 -0.36 -6.86
N LYS A 15 2.40 0.14 -7.31
CA LYS A 15 3.12 -0.41 -8.46
C LYS A 15 3.61 -1.84 -8.19
N LYS A 16 4.16 -2.10 -7.01
CA LYS A 16 4.72 -3.40 -6.62
C LYS A 16 3.65 -4.51 -6.58
N HIS A 17 2.48 -4.22 -6.00
CA HIS A 17 1.41 -5.17 -5.81
C HIS A 17 0.29 -5.05 -6.86
N ARG A 18 0.50 -4.25 -7.91
CA ARG A 18 -0.44 -4.04 -9.03
C ARG A 18 -1.84 -3.65 -8.54
N LEU A 19 -1.90 -2.73 -7.57
CA LEU A 19 -3.15 -2.26 -7.00
C LEU A 19 -3.74 -1.13 -7.86
N SER A 20 -5.07 -1.13 -7.98
CA SER A 20 -5.84 0.02 -8.47
C SER A 20 -5.90 1.13 -7.41
N ASP A 21 -6.17 2.36 -7.84
CA ASP A 21 -6.33 3.51 -6.93
C ASP A 21 -7.42 3.26 -5.89
N LYS A 22 -8.51 2.59 -6.28
CA LYS A 22 -9.60 2.20 -5.36
C LYS A 22 -9.12 1.23 -4.28
N GLN A 23 -8.28 0.26 -4.63
CA GLN A 23 -7.69 -0.66 -3.65
C GLN A 23 -6.74 0.06 -2.69
N VAL A 24 -5.94 1.00 -3.18
CA VAL A 24 -5.08 1.86 -2.34
C VAL A 24 -5.92 2.70 -1.38
N GLN A 25 -7.02 3.28 -1.85
CA GLN A 25 -7.92 4.07 -1.00
C GLN A 25 -8.54 3.23 0.10
N MET A 26 -9.12 2.06 -0.23
CA MET A 26 -9.67 1.14 0.77
C MET A 26 -8.61 0.68 1.77
N ALA A 27 -7.41 0.35 1.31
CA ALA A 27 -6.31 -0.07 2.20
C ALA A 27 -5.91 1.04 3.19
N ARG A 28 -5.98 2.32 2.77
CA ARG A 28 -5.74 3.47 3.65
C ARG A 28 -6.85 3.65 4.68
N GLU A 29 -8.10 3.49 4.28
CA GLU A 29 -9.28 3.58 5.17
C GLU A 29 -9.28 2.45 6.20
N LEU A 30 -8.84 1.26 5.82
CA LEU A 30 -8.67 0.10 6.71
C LEU A 30 -7.42 0.21 7.62
N GLY A 31 -6.62 1.28 7.51
CA GLY A 31 -5.43 1.47 8.34
C GLY A 31 -4.28 0.53 8.01
N LEU A 32 -4.24 -0.06 6.82
CA LEU A 32 -3.16 -0.94 6.40
C LEU A 32 -1.84 -0.18 6.22
N ASN A 33 -0.74 -0.89 6.37
CA ASN A 33 0.60 -0.36 6.17
C ASN A 33 1.14 -0.77 4.79
N PRO A 34 1.47 0.18 3.88
CA PRO A 34 1.99 -0.13 2.55
C PRO A 34 3.29 -0.93 2.58
N ASP A 35 4.12 -0.79 3.61
CA ASP A 35 5.39 -1.52 3.76
C ASP A 35 5.19 -3.01 4.14
N LYS A 36 3.99 -3.38 4.60
CA LYS A 36 3.68 -4.74 5.10
C LYS A 36 2.77 -5.56 4.17
N LEU A 37 2.36 -5.01 3.03
CA LEU A 37 1.45 -5.70 2.10
C LEU A 37 2.03 -7.00 1.54
N GLY A 38 3.32 -7.03 1.20
CA GLY A 38 3.97 -8.24 0.66
C GLY A 38 4.17 -9.39 1.66
N LYS A 39 3.91 -9.19 2.96
CA LYS A 39 3.87 -10.31 3.93
C LYS A 39 2.51 -11.03 3.94
N MET A 40 1.51 -10.49 3.23
CA MET A 40 0.20 -11.11 3.02
C MET A 40 0.14 -11.94 1.73
N ASP A 41 1.14 -11.82 0.85
CA ASP A 41 1.33 -12.72 -0.30
C ASP A 41 1.70 -14.10 0.26
N ASN A 42 0.68 -14.91 0.51
CA ASN A 42 0.79 -16.28 0.97
C ASN A 42 1.24 -17.16 -0.20
N HIS A 43 2.53 -17.14 -0.55
CA HIS A 43 3.13 -18.21 -1.36
C HIS A 43 3.58 -19.32 -0.42
N LYS A 44 2.79 -20.41 -0.38
CA LYS A 44 3.35 -21.75 -0.25
C LYS A 44 3.86 -22.21 -1.60
#